data_AF-A0A6P5SZP1-F1
#
_entry.id   AF-A0A6P5SZP1-F1
#
_cell.length_a   1.000
_cell.length_b   1.000
_cell.length_c   1.000
_cell.angle_alpha   90.00
_cell.angle_beta   90.00
_cell.angle_gamma   90.00
#
_symmetry.space_group_name_H-M   'P 1'
#
loop_
_entity.id
_entity.type
_entity.pdbx_description
1 polymer ?
#
loop_
_entity_poly.entity_id
_entity_poly.type
_entity_poly.pdbx_seq_one_letter_code
_entity_poly.pdbx_strand_id
1 'polypeptide(L)'
;MPFCLSLPNYRISPLLRHAPPIRCQSARVIIAGESNMAANSLRVAAAQMTSINDLAANFATCSRLVKEAAAAGAKLICFPESFSFIGAKDGDSIKIAQPLDGPILQQYCSLARESGIWLSLGGFQEKGSDDEHLFNTHVVVDDAGNIRSTYSKIYLFDVDIPGGRAYNEGSFTEPGKNVVATDSPVGRLGLTVCYDLRFPELYQQLRFQHEAQVLLVPAAFTKVTGLAHWEILLRARAIETQCYVIAAAQAGQHNDKRESHGETLIIDPWGTVVGRLPDRMSTGIAIADIDLSLIDSVREKMPIAKHRKPVEFWKSASL
;
A
#
# COMPACT_ATOMS: atom_id res chain seq x y z
N MET A 1 8.87 65.81 4.36
CA MET A 1 8.53 66.31 3.01
C MET A 1 8.33 65.12 2.07
N PRO A 2 7.34 65.16 1.18
CA PRO A 2 6.52 64.00 0.81
C PRO A 2 6.67 63.55 -0.65
N PHE A 3 6.11 62.39 -0.99
CA PHE A 3 5.36 62.04 -2.22
C PHE A 3 4.80 60.62 -1.96
N CYS A 4 3.54 60.39 -1.58
CA CYS A 4 2.24 60.61 -2.24
C CYS A 4 2.10 59.88 -3.57
N LEU A 5 1.27 58.83 -3.60
CA LEU A 5 0.30 58.53 -4.66
C LEU A 5 -0.79 57.60 -4.14
N SER A 6 -2.02 58.11 -4.18
CA SER A 6 -3.28 57.50 -3.76
C SER A 6 -3.97 56.76 -4.90
N LEU A 7 -4.68 55.67 -4.60
CA LEU A 7 -5.70 55.06 -5.46
C LEU A 7 -6.97 54.71 -4.65
N PRO A 8 -8.15 54.59 -5.29
CA PRO A 8 -9.40 55.13 -4.76
C PRO A 8 -10.33 54.13 -4.03
N ASN A 9 -11.21 54.73 -3.23
CA ASN A 9 -12.33 54.13 -2.50
C ASN A 9 -13.33 53.38 -3.39
N TYR A 10 -13.71 52.17 -2.98
CA TYR A 10 -15.03 51.60 -3.28
C TYR A 10 -15.71 51.10 -2.01
N ARG A 11 -16.97 51.52 -1.86
CA ARG A 11 -17.87 51.31 -0.71
C ARG A 11 -18.32 49.86 -0.61
N ILE A 12 -18.32 49.32 0.61
CA ILE A 12 -18.91 48.02 0.98
C ILE A 12 -20.40 48.24 1.28
N SER A 13 -21.27 47.48 0.62
CA SER A 13 -22.71 47.36 0.92
C SER A 13 -22.97 46.06 1.71
N PRO A 14 -23.79 46.05 2.77
CA PRO A 14 -24.05 44.84 3.56
C PRO A 14 -25.39 44.22 3.18
N LEU A 15 -25.39 43.03 2.55
CA LEU A 15 -26.58 42.18 2.49
C LEU A 15 -26.20 40.70 2.66
N LEU A 16 -26.26 40.27 3.92
CA LEU A 16 -26.57 38.90 4.31
C LEU A 16 -28.01 38.57 3.87
N ARG A 17 -28.21 37.46 3.17
CA ARG A 17 -29.32 36.49 3.39
C ARG A 17 -29.26 35.31 2.41
N HIS A 18 -29.25 34.10 2.99
CA HIS A 18 -29.73 32.81 2.47
C HIS A 18 -28.81 32.02 1.50
N ALA A 19 -27.98 31.14 2.07
CA ALA A 19 -27.36 30.02 1.36
C ALA A 19 -28.28 28.77 1.44
N PRO A 20 -28.44 27.99 0.36
CA PRO A 20 -29.24 26.76 0.36
C PRO A 20 -28.43 25.58 0.96
N PRO A 21 -29.09 24.50 1.41
CA PRO A 21 -28.42 23.39 2.08
C PRO A 21 -27.52 22.61 1.11
N ILE A 22 -26.32 22.27 1.60
CA ILE A 22 -25.35 21.44 0.90
C ILE A 22 -25.92 20.02 0.77
N ARG A 23 -26.28 19.65 -0.45
CA ARG A 23 -26.75 18.31 -0.80
C ARG A 23 -25.54 17.39 -0.88
N CYS A 24 -25.50 16.37 -0.02
CA CYS A 24 -24.51 15.30 -0.06
C CYS A 24 -24.61 14.58 -1.42
N GLN A 25 -23.64 14.81 -2.31
CA GLN A 25 -23.53 14.07 -3.57
C GLN A 25 -22.75 12.80 -3.31
N SER A 26 -23.41 11.67 -3.52
CA SER A 26 -22.80 10.33 -3.59
C SER A 26 -21.58 10.35 -4.51
N ALA A 27 -20.43 9.89 -4.01
CA ALA A 27 -19.23 9.69 -4.80
C ALA A 27 -19.53 8.77 -6.00
N ARG A 28 -19.40 9.30 -7.22
CA ARG A 28 -19.48 8.50 -8.45
C ARG A 28 -18.15 7.80 -8.65
N VAL A 29 -18.21 6.47 -8.80
CA VAL A 29 -17.12 5.66 -9.34
C VAL A 29 -16.84 6.16 -10.76
N ILE A 30 -15.64 6.68 -11.00
CA ILE A 30 -15.18 7.03 -12.35
C ILE A 30 -14.56 5.76 -12.94
N ILE A 31 -15.28 5.10 -13.84
CA ILE A 31 -14.71 4.06 -14.70
C ILE A 31 -13.92 4.80 -15.77
N ALA A 32 -12.59 4.71 -15.73
CA ALA A 32 -11.75 5.17 -16.82
C ALA A 32 -12.05 4.32 -18.07
N GLY A 33 -12.20 5.01 -19.20
CA GLY A 33 -12.44 4.56 -20.59
C GLY A 33 -12.51 3.07 -20.91
N GLU A 34 -13.53 2.70 -21.70
CA GLU A 34 -13.62 1.42 -22.40
C GLU A 34 -12.42 1.25 -23.36
N SER A 35 -11.32 0.70 -22.84
CA SER A 35 -10.28 0.06 -23.63
C SER A 35 -10.73 -1.37 -23.90
N ASN A 36 -10.67 -1.78 -25.17
CA ASN A 36 -10.91 -3.14 -25.68
C ASN A 36 -10.40 -4.19 -24.67
N MET A 37 -11.28 -4.80 -23.87
CA MET A 37 -10.88 -5.73 -22.81
C MET A 37 -10.16 -6.90 -23.49
N ALA A 38 -8.84 -6.99 -23.30
CA ALA A 38 -8.10 -8.17 -23.67
C ALA A 38 -8.72 -9.37 -22.94
N ALA A 39 -8.92 -10.48 -23.64
CA ALA A 39 -9.63 -11.66 -23.14
C ALA A 39 -9.01 -12.31 -21.87
N ASN A 40 -7.91 -11.77 -21.33
CA ASN A 40 -7.16 -12.25 -20.18
C ASN A 40 -6.91 -11.18 -19.09
N SER A 41 -7.60 -10.03 -19.11
CA SER A 41 -7.35 -8.97 -18.12
C SER A 41 -7.89 -9.34 -16.72
N LEU A 42 -7.04 -9.27 -15.70
CA LEU A 42 -7.34 -9.61 -14.32
C LEU A 42 -7.55 -8.32 -13.51
N ARG A 43 -8.73 -8.13 -12.93
CA ARG A 43 -9.01 -6.93 -12.15
C ARG A 43 -8.44 -7.03 -10.73
N VAL A 44 -7.73 -5.99 -10.30
CA VAL A 44 -7.19 -5.84 -8.94
C VAL A 44 -7.64 -4.54 -8.31
N ALA A 45 -7.67 -4.51 -6.98
CA ALA A 45 -7.94 -3.31 -6.19
C ALA A 45 -6.84 -3.05 -5.16
N ALA A 46 -6.57 -1.79 -4.88
CA ALA A 46 -5.69 -1.36 -3.80
C ALA A 46 -6.42 -0.34 -2.92
N ALA A 47 -6.52 -0.62 -1.63
CA ALA A 47 -7.21 0.21 -0.67
C ALA A 47 -6.31 1.34 -0.17
N GLN A 48 -6.93 2.50 0.00
CA GLN A 48 -6.42 3.61 0.78
C GLN A 48 -7.36 3.86 1.96
N MET A 49 -6.80 4.00 3.16
CA MET A 49 -7.58 4.26 4.37
C MET A 49 -6.76 5.00 5.43
N THR A 50 -7.44 5.45 6.49
CA THR A 50 -6.82 6.07 7.67
C THR A 50 -7.15 5.19 8.88
N SER A 51 -6.25 4.28 9.23
CA SER A 51 -6.46 3.42 10.41
C SER A 51 -6.26 4.23 11.68
N ILE A 52 -7.09 3.97 12.69
CA ILE A 52 -7.02 4.64 14.01
C ILE A 52 -6.87 3.60 15.13
N ASN A 53 -6.94 4.03 16.39
CA ASN A 53 -6.85 3.15 17.56
C ASN A 53 -8.19 2.47 17.90
N ASP A 54 -8.97 2.08 16.89
CA ASP A 54 -10.26 1.40 17.02
C ASP A 54 -10.35 0.26 15.99
N LEU A 55 -10.23 -0.97 16.49
CA LEU A 55 -10.28 -2.19 15.67
C LEU A 55 -11.62 -2.33 14.92
N ALA A 56 -12.74 -1.99 15.57
CA ALA A 56 -14.06 -2.16 14.98
C ALA A 56 -14.31 -1.14 13.87
N ALA A 57 -13.91 0.12 14.07
CA ALA A 57 -14.02 1.16 13.05
C ALA A 57 -13.14 0.87 11.83
N ASN A 58 -11.91 0.41 12.05
CA ASN A 58 -10.99 0.01 10.98
C ASN A 58 -11.52 -1.20 10.22
N PHE A 59 -12.00 -2.24 10.91
CA PHE A 59 -12.62 -3.41 10.29
C PHE A 59 -13.85 -3.05 9.47
N ALA A 60 -14.74 -2.16 9.97
CA ALA A 60 -15.90 -1.70 9.22
C ALA A 60 -15.49 -1.00 7.90
N THR A 61 -14.40 -0.21 7.94
CA THR A 61 -13.83 0.41 6.74
C THR A 61 -13.28 -0.65 5.78
N CYS A 62 -12.48 -1.60 6.26
CA CYS A 62 -11.97 -2.69 5.43
C CYS A 62 -13.11 -3.50 4.81
N SER A 63 -14.12 -3.89 5.59
CA SER A 63 -15.29 -4.64 5.12
C SER A 63 -16.03 -3.92 4.00
N ARG A 64 -16.25 -2.61 4.14
CA ARG A 64 -16.85 -1.80 3.07
C ARG A 64 -15.99 -1.82 1.80
N LEU A 65 -14.68 -1.59 1.92
CA LEU A 65 -13.76 -1.56 0.78
C LEU A 65 -13.63 -2.93 0.08
N VAL A 66 -13.65 -4.03 0.83
CA VAL A 66 -13.70 -5.39 0.26
C VAL A 66 -14.96 -5.58 -0.57
N LYS A 67 -16.13 -5.19 -0.04
CA LYS A 67 -17.40 -5.31 -0.76
C LYS A 67 -17.44 -4.45 -2.03
N GLU A 68 -16.88 -3.24 -1.97
CA GLU A 68 -16.74 -2.37 -3.14
C GLU A 68 -15.83 -2.99 -4.21
N ALA A 69 -14.68 -3.56 -3.82
CA ALA A 69 -13.78 -4.23 -4.75
C ALA A 69 -14.39 -5.50 -5.35
N ALA A 70 -15.06 -6.32 -4.55
CA ALA A 70 -15.77 -7.51 -5.02
C ALA A 70 -16.90 -7.13 -5.99
N ALA A 71 -17.69 -6.09 -5.69
CA ALA A 71 -18.71 -5.58 -6.59
C ALA A 71 -18.14 -5.02 -7.91
N ALA A 72 -16.91 -4.51 -7.89
CA ALA A 72 -16.20 -4.08 -9.09
C ALA A 72 -15.58 -5.24 -9.90
N GLY A 73 -15.66 -6.47 -9.40
CA GLY A 73 -15.13 -7.68 -10.04
C GLY A 73 -13.64 -7.93 -9.79
N ALA A 74 -13.03 -7.25 -8.80
CA ALA A 74 -11.63 -7.48 -8.45
C ALA A 74 -11.43 -8.92 -7.91
N LYS A 75 -10.31 -9.53 -8.27
CA LYS A 75 -9.90 -10.86 -7.79
C LYS A 75 -9.03 -10.79 -6.53
N LEU A 76 -8.35 -9.66 -6.33
CA LEU A 76 -7.50 -9.37 -5.18
C LEU A 76 -7.74 -7.92 -4.75
N ILE A 77 -7.86 -7.69 -3.44
CA ILE A 77 -7.75 -6.36 -2.83
C ILE A 77 -6.56 -6.31 -1.87
N CYS A 78 -5.70 -5.31 -2.04
CA CYS A 78 -4.55 -5.06 -1.18
C CYS A 78 -4.88 -3.96 -0.16
N PHE A 79 -4.64 -4.23 1.12
CA PHE A 79 -4.75 -3.28 2.23
C PHE A 79 -3.37 -2.78 2.66
N PRO A 80 -3.29 -1.55 3.19
CA PRO A 80 -2.03 -0.98 3.60
C PRO A 80 -1.44 -1.66 4.85
N GLU A 81 -0.20 -1.30 5.16
CA GLU A 81 0.43 -1.62 6.45
C GLU A 81 -0.41 -1.07 7.60
N SER A 82 -0.48 -1.79 8.73
CA SER A 82 -1.25 -1.39 9.91
C SER A 82 -2.74 -1.15 9.65
N PHE A 83 -3.34 -1.85 8.67
CA PHE A 83 -4.76 -1.71 8.30
C PHE A 83 -5.74 -1.94 9.47
N SER A 84 -5.38 -2.81 10.41
CA SER A 84 -6.23 -3.20 11.53
C SER A 84 -6.19 -2.18 12.66
N PHE A 85 -5.04 -1.54 12.90
CA PHE A 85 -4.83 -0.69 14.07
C PHE A 85 -3.63 0.24 13.94
N ILE A 86 -3.82 1.51 14.32
CA ILE A 86 -2.74 2.45 14.58
C ILE A 86 -2.95 3.08 15.96
N GLY A 87 -2.07 2.75 16.90
CA GLY A 87 -2.13 3.23 18.27
C GLY A 87 -1.86 4.72 18.42
N ALA A 88 -2.20 5.27 19.59
CA ALA A 88 -1.94 6.66 19.93
C ALA A 88 -0.47 6.89 20.36
N LYS A 89 0.17 5.84 20.88
CA LYS A 89 1.57 5.81 21.31
C LYS A 89 2.31 4.67 20.63
N ASP A 90 3.62 4.81 20.57
CA ASP A 90 4.49 3.74 20.08
C ASP A 90 4.38 2.52 21.03
N GLY A 91 4.37 1.32 20.46
CA GLY A 91 4.15 0.07 21.21
C GLY A 91 2.69 -0.26 21.56
N ASP A 92 1.72 0.64 21.37
CA ASP A 92 0.29 0.33 21.65
C ASP A 92 -0.22 -0.89 20.86
N SER A 93 0.36 -1.15 19.68
CA SER A 93 0.07 -2.31 18.84
C SER A 93 0.36 -3.65 19.51
N ILE A 94 1.27 -3.72 20.49
CA ILE A 94 1.55 -4.95 21.25
C ILE A 94 0.28 -5.43 21.96
N LYS A 95 -0.53 -4.51 22.48
CA LYS A 95 -1.74 -4.81 23.27
C LYS A 95 -2.83 -5.53 22.47
N ILE A 96 -2.79 -5.41 21.15
CA ILE A 96 -3.74 -6.06 20.23
C ILE A 96 -3.08 -7.16 19.39
N ALA A 97 -1.78 -7.40 19.60
CA ALA A 97 -1.05 -8.43 18.89
C ALA A 97 -1.62 -9.81 19.24
N GLN A 98 -1.83 -10.64 18.22
CA GLN A 98 -2.44 -11.96 18.40
C GLN A 98 -1.83 -12.95 17.41
N PRO A 99 -1.92 -14.27 17.66
CA PRO A 99 -1.53 -15.26 16.67
C PRO A 99 -2.42 -15.19 15.42
N LEU A 100 -1.97 -15.82 14.33
CA LEU A 100 -2.65 -15.82 13.03
C LEU A 100 -4.02 -16.54 13.06
N ASP A 101 -4.24 -17.44 14.01
CA ASP A 101 -5.54 -18.09 14.25
C ASP A 101 -6.44 -17.29 15.22
N GLY A 102 -5.97 -16.15 15.71
CA GLY A 102 -6.70 -15.30 16.65
C GLY A 102 -7.90 -14.59 16.03
N PRO A 103 -8.82 -14.07 16.87
CA PRO A 103 -10.13 -13.57 16.43
C PRO A 103 -10.07 -12.41 15.42
N ILE A 104 -9.11 -11.47 15.54
CA ILE A 104 -9.01 -10.33 14.62
C ILE A 104 -8.78 -10.82 13.19
N LEU A 105 -7.73 -11.62 12.94
CA LEU A 105 -7.44 -12.14 11.60
C LEU A 105 -8.55 -13.06 11.07
N GLN A 106 -9.20 -13.86 11.94
CA GLN A 106 -10.33 -14.72 11.56
C GLN A 106 -11.54 -13.93 11.02
N GLN A 107 -11.75 -12.68 11.46
CA GLN A 107 -12.78 -11.82 10.87
C GLN A 107 -12.46 -11.47 9.41
N TYR A 108 -11.19 -11.22 9.08
CA TYR A 108 -10.76 -10.96 7.70
C TYR A 108 -10.80 -12.23 6.84
N CYS A 109 -10.45 -13.40 7.39
CA CYS A 109 -10.61 -14.69 6.72
C CYS A 109 -12.08 -14.97 6.35
N SER A 110 -12.99 -14.70 7.30
CA SER A 110 -14.43 -14.84 7.05
C SER A 110 -14.91 -13.84 5.98
N LEU A 111 -14.45 -12.60 6.04
CA LEU A 111 -14.76 -11.55 5.07
C LEU A 111 -14.29 -11.92 3.65
N ALA A 112 -13.10 -12.49 3.51
CA ALA A 112 -12.57 -12.98 2.23
C ALA A 112 -13.48 -14.04 1.62
N ARG A 113 -13.84 -15.04 2.44
CA ARG A 113 -14.74 -16.14 2.05
C ARG A 113 -16.14 -15.67 1.66
N GLU A 114 -16.73 -14.80 2.48
CA GLU A 114 -18.08 -14.26 2.24
C GLU A 114 -18.13 -13.37 0.99
N SER A 115 -17.04 -12.68 0.67
CA SER A 115 -16.95 -11.77 -0.47
C SER A 115 -16.40 -12.44 -1.73
N GLY A 116 -15.89 -13.68 -1.64
CA GLY A 116 -15.33 -14.43 -2.77
C GLY A 116 -14.13 -13.74 -3.42
N ILE A 117 -13.27 -13.09 -2.62
CA ILE A 117 -12.12 -12.31 -3.11
C ILE A 117 -10.88 -12.57 -2.25
N TRP A 118 -9.70 -12.54 -2.87
CA TRP A 118 -8.44 -12.63 -2.15
C TRP A 118 -8.13 -11.32 -1.42
N LEU A 119 -7.53 -11.43 -0.23
CA LEU A 119 -7.09 -10.29 0.56
C LEU A 119 -5.57 -10.32 0.72
N SER A 120 -4.92 -9.18 0.44
CA SER A 120 -3.56 -8.88 0.89
C SER A 120 -3.67 -7.93 2.07
N LEU A 121 -3.36 -8.43 3.27
CA LEU A 121 -3.47 -7.74 4.54
C LEU A 121 -2.09 -7.24 4.96
N GLY A 122 -1.78 -6.00 4.60
CA GLY A 122 -0.42 -5.52 4.38
C GLY A 122 0.47 -5.27 5.60
N GLY A 123 0.05 -5.63 6.81
CA GLY A 123 0.83 -5.40 8.04
C GLY A 123 -0.02 -5.63 9.27
N PHE A 124 -0.33 -6.89 9.52
CA PHE A 124 -1.04 -7.40 10.68
C PHE A 124 -0.12 -7.44 11.91
N GLN A 125 -0.66 -7.13 13.09
CA GLN A 125 0.07 -7.22 14.35
C GLN A 125 0.07 -8.67 14.85
N GLU A 126 0.96 -9.49 14.30
CA GLU A 126 1.14 -10.87 14.73
C GLU A 126 1.93 -10.91 16.04
N LYS A 127 1.54 -11.79 16.97
CA LYS A 127 2.26 -11.95 18.23
C LYS A 127 3.73 -12.36 17.98
N GLY A 128 4.66 -11.70 18.67
CA GLY A 128 6.10 -11.95 18.58
C GLY A 128 6.57 -13.15 19.40
N SER A 129 7.88 -13.24 19.60
CA SER A 129 8.54 -14.27 20.40
C SER A 129 8.28 -14.14 21.91
N ASP A 130 7.89 -12.96 22.37
CA ASP A 130 7.50 -12.66 23.75
C ASP A 130 6.28 -11.70 23.81
N ASP A 131 5.89 -11.28 25.01
CA ASP A 131 4.75 -10.39 25.24
C ASP A 131 5.10 -8.90 25.04
N GLU A 132 6.36 -8.56 24.76
CA GLU A 132 6.84 -7.19 24.53
C GLU A 132 7.04 -6.89 23.04
N HIS A 133 7.06 -7.93 22.19
CA HIS A 133 7.31 -7.81 20.77
C HIS A 133 6.16 -8.37 19.91
N LEU A 134 6.07 -7.84 18.68
CA LEU A 134 5.17 -8.31 17.64
C LEU A 134 5.92 -8.46 16.31
N PHE A 135 5.34 -9.16 15.34
CA PHE A 135 5.75 -9.07 13.94
C PHE A 135 4.80 -8.15 13.17
N ASN A 136 5.36 -7.35 12.25
CA ASN A 136 4.60 -6.63 11.23
C ASN A 136 4.42 -7.57 10.03
N THR A 137 3.31 -8.31 10.03
CA THR A 137 3.12 -9.45 9.14
C THR A 137 2.16 -9.13 8.00
N HIS A 138 2.63 -9.16 6.77
CA HIS A 138 1.82 -9.16 5.57
C HIS A 138 1.21 -10.56 5.36
N VAL A 139 -0.12 -10.66 5.46
CA VAL A 139 -0.86 -11.92 5.30
C VAL A 139 -1.60 -11.94 3.96
N VAL A 140 -1.49 -13.03 3.20
CA VAL A 140 -2.32 -13.28 2.01
C VAL A 140 -3.36 -14.33 2.33
N VAL A 141 -4.63 -14.00 2.08
CA VAL A 141 -5.79 -14.86 2.32
C VAL A 141 -6.51 -15.11 1.01
N ASP A 142 -6.87 -16.36 0.72
CA ASP A 142 -7.64 -16.73 -0.46
C ASP A 142 -9.14 -16.45 -0.32
N ASP A 143 -9.88 -16.60 -1.42
CA ASP A 143 -11.33 -16.45 -1.52
C ASP A 143 -12.13 -17.56 -0.81
N ALA A 144 -11.46 -18.58 -0.26
CA ALA A 144 -12.07 -19.55 0.65
C ALA A 144 -11.80 -19.22 2.13
N GLY A 145 -11.04 -18.15 2.41
CA GLY A 145 -10.67 -17.71 3.75
C GLY A 145 -9.45 -18.41 4.34
N ASN A 146 -8.64 -19.11 3.53
CA ASN A 146 -7.42 -19.75 3.99
C ASN A 146 -6.23 -18.82 3.86
N ILE A 147 -5.34 -18.82 4.85
CA ILE A 147 -4.06 -18.13 4.77
C ILE A 147 -3.16 -18.90 3.77
N ARG A 148 -2.72 -18.22 2.72
CA ARG A 148 -1.86 -18.79 1.66
C ARG A 148 -0.38 -18.58 1.93
N SER A 149 -0.04 -17.45 2.55
CA SER A 149 1.33 -17.11 2.90
C SER A 149 1.35 -15.96 3.90
N THR A 150 2.45 -15.87 4.64
CA THR A 150 2.77 -14.73 5.50
C THR A 150 4.19 -14.25 5.24
N TYR A 151 4.40 -12.95 5.39
CA TYR A 151 5.69 -12.30 5.30
C TYR A 151 5.84 -11.34 6.49
N SER A 152 6.81 -11.57 7.36
CA SER A 152 7.15 -10.61 8.41
C SER A 152 8.18 -9.60 7.86
N LYS A 153 7.90 -8.32 8.03
CA LYS A 153 8.73 -7.20 7.56
C LYS A 153 10.20 -7.40 7.94
N ILE A 154 11.09 -7.37 6.94
CA ILE A 154 12.52 -7.61 7.15
C ILE A 154 13.21 -6.33 7.63
N TYR A 155 12.91 -5.19 6.98
CA TYR A 155 13.57 -3.93 7.27
C TYR A 155 12.67 -3.06 8.16
N LEU A 156 13.04 -2.93 9.44
CA LEU A 156 12.33 -2.10 10.42
C LEU A 156 12.72 -0.62 10.27
N PHE A 157 11.74 0.27 10.51
CA PHE A 157 11.92 1.71 10.36
C PHE A 157 12.53 2.35 11.62
N ASP A 158 13.82 2.12 11.81
CA ASP A 158 14.63 2.74 12.86
C ASP A 158 15.41 3.92 12.29
N VAL A 159 14.79 5.09 12.30
CA VAL A 159 15.35 6.31 11.69
C VAL A 159 15.27 7.47 12.65
N ASP A 160 16.43 8.06 12.93
CA ASP A 160 16.54 9.38 13.54
C ASP A 160 16.59 10.42 12.42
N ILE A 161 15.57 11.29 12.36
CA ILE A 161 15.50 12.38 11.40
C ILE A 161 15.93 13.65 12.14
N PRO A 162 17.11 14.23 11.84
CA PRO A 162 17.55 15.47 12.48
C PRO A 162 16.50 16.58 12.32
N GLY A 163 16.01 17.11 13.46
CA GLY A 163 14.95 18.12 13.49
C GLY A 163 13.52 17.59 13.26
N GLY A 164 13.35 16.27 13.15
CA GLY A 164 12.07 15.57 13.02
C GLY A 164 11.78 14.62 14.17
N ARG A 165 10.80 13.74 13.97
CA ARG A 165 10.49 12.65 14.91
C ARG A 165 11.44 11.47 14.65
N ALA A 166 12.05 10.96 15.72
CA ALA A 166 12.73 9.67 15.69
C ALA A 166 11.71 8.53 15.70
N TYR A 167 11.93 7.54 14.84
CA TYR A 167 11.16 6.29 14.80
C TYR A 167 12.06 5.14 15.22
N ASN A 168 11.55 4.29 16.10
CA ASN A 168 12.24 3.09 16.59
C ASN A 168 11.23 1.92 16.60
N GLU A 169 10.89 1.46 15.40
CA GLU A 169 9.98 0.31 15.21
C GLU A 169 10.56 -0.96 15.85
N GLY A 170 11.89 -1.12 15.81
CA GLY A 170 12.62 -2.24 16.39
C GLY A 170 12.53 -2.35 17.91
N SER A 171 12.08 -1.31 18.62
CA SER A 171 11.87 -1.38 20.07
C SER A 171 10.66 -2.23 20.50
N PHE A 172 9.76 -2.55 19.58
CA PHE A 172 8.56 -3.37 19.85
C PHE A 172 8.20 -4.32 18.70
N THR A 173 8.98 -4.34 17.62
CA THR A 173 8.72 -5.17 16.43
C THR A 173 9.94 -6.03 16.13
N GLU A 174 9.74 -7.31 15.86
CA GLU A 174 10.79 -8.22 15.42
C GLU A 174 10.90 -8.24 13.89
N PRO A 175 12.13 -8.29 13.34
CA PRO A 175 12.33 -8.41 11.90
C PRO A 175 12.12 -9.85 11.43
N GLY A 176 11.46 -9.98 10.28
CA GLY A 176 11.44 -11.22 9.52
C GLY A 176 12.79 -11.54 8.87
N LYS A 177 12.92 -12.76 8.33
CA LYS A 177 14.17 -13.25 7.73
C LYS A 177 13.98 -13.87 6.33
N ASN A 178 12.74 -14.00 5.88
CA ASN A 178 12.40 -14.80 4.70
C ASN A 178 11.89 -13.90 3.58
N VAL A 179 12.42 -14.12 2.38
CA VAL A 179 11.83 -13.60 1.14
C VAL A 179 10.66 -14.51 0.77
N VAL A 180 9.47 -13.94 0.54
CA VAL A 180 8.24 -14.71 0.34
C VAL A 180 7.57 -14.33 -0.97
N ALA A 181 7.26 -15.34 -1.77
CA ALA A 181 6.38 -15.23 -2.92
C ALA A 181 5.36 -16.36 -2.93
N THR A 182 4.15 -16.09 -3.41
CA THR A 182 3.05 -17.06 -3.45
C THR A 182 2.24 -16.95 -4.74
N ASP A 183 1.65 -18.05 -5.19
CA ASP A 183 0.79 -18.04 -6.37
C ASP A 183 -0.62 -17.54 -6.03
N SER A 184 -1.24 -16.85 -6.99
CA SER A 184 -2.58 -16.29 -6.84
C SER A 184 -3.32 -16.22 -8.18
N PRO A 185 -4.63 -15.93 -8.20
CA PRO A 185 -5.38 -15.72 -9.42
C PRO A 185 -4.88 -14.57 -10.29
N VAL A 186 -4.04 -13.68 -9.75
CA VAL A 186 -3.53 -12.49 -10.44
C VAL A 186 -2.02 -12.58 -10.72
N GLY A 187 -1.48 -13.80 -10.70
CA GLY A 187 -0.06 -14.10 -10.92
C GLY A 187 0.69 -14.35 -9.62
N ARG A 188 2.01 -14.52 -9.75
CA ARG A 188 2.90 -14.77 -8.59
C ARG A 188 3.18 -13.47 -7.82
N LEU A 189 2.72 -13.43 -6.58
CA LEU A 189 2.80 -12.29 -5.68
C LEU A 189 4.13 -12.31 -4.93
N GLY A 190 4.89 -11.22 -4.98
CA GLY A 190 6.02 -10.96 -4.10
C GLY A 190 5.62 -10.03 -2.95
N LEU A 191 5.91 -10.44 -1.71
CA LEU A 191 5.41 -9.77 -0.51
C LEU A 191 6.51 -8.90 0.11
N THR A 192 6.18 -7.64 0.38
CA THR A 192 7.00 -6.71 1.18
C THR A 192 6.11 -5.89 2.11
N VAL A 193 6.71 -5.02 2.93
CA VAL A 193 6.04 -4.02 3.75
C VAL A 193 6.86 -2.72 3.82
N CYS A 194 6.27 -1.62 3.37
CA CYS A 194 6.68 -0.25 3.66
C CYS A 194 8.18 0.04 3.48
N TYR A 195 8.96 0.06 4.58
CA TYR A 195 10.36 0.45 4.58
C TYR A 195 11.26 -0.45 3.72
N ASP A 196 10.82 -1.70 3.51
CA ASP A 196 11.39 -2.61 2.52
C ASP A 196 11.55 -1.96 1.14
N LEU A 197 10.64 -1.05 0.74
CA LEU A 197 10.68 -0.29 -0.51
C LEU A 197 12.03 0.38 -0.77
N ARG A 198 12.79 0.75 0.26
CA ARG A 198 14.09 1.40 0.12
C ARG A 198 15.21 0.45 -0.30
N PHE A 199 15.03 -0.85 -0.15
CA PHE A 199 16.06 -1.87 -0.34
C PHE A 199 15.82 -2.63 -1.66
N PRO A 200 16.42 -2.19 -2.78
CA PRO A 200 16.20 -2.81 -4.08
C PRO A 200 16.52 -4.32 -4.07
N GLU A 201 17.49 -4.75 -3.27
CA GLU A 201 17.96 -6.13 -3.18
C GLU A 201 16.81 -7.12 -2.93
N LEU A 202 15.87 -6.78 -2.04
CA LEU A 202 14.70 -7.62 -1.78
C LEU A 202 13.83 -7.80 -3.02
N TYR A 203 13.57 -6.73 -3.76
CA TYR A 203 12.80 -6.77 -5.00
C TYR A 203 13.52 -7.51 -6.12
N GLN A 204 14.86 -7.41 -6.17
CA GLN A 204 15.68 -8.22 -7.06
C GLN A 204 15.55 -9.72 -6.73
N GLN A 205 15.58 -10.12 -5.45
CA GLN A 205 15.36 -11.51 -5.06
C GLN A 205 13.95 -11.96 -5.46
N LEU A 206 12.92 -11.18 -5.12
CA LEU A 206 11.53 -11.49 -5.46
C LEU A 206 11.34 -11.75 -6.96
N ARG A 207 11.89 -10.89 -7.83
CA ARG A 207 11.76 -11.06 -9.28
C ARG A 207 12.62 -12.20 -9.83
N PHE A 208 13.90 -12.24 -9.50
CA PHE A 208 14.85 -13.08 -10.23
C PHE A 208 15.08 -14.45 -9.61
N GLN A 209 14.77 -14.65 -8.32
CA GLN A 209 14.86 -15.95 -7.65
C GLN A 209 13.51 -16.54 -7.29
N HIS A 210 12.51 -15.70 -7.04
CA HIS A 210 11.17 -16.14 -6.67
C HIS A 210 10.14 -15.88 -7.77
N GLU A 211 10.57 -15.44 -8.96
CA GLU A 211 9.75 -15.30 -10.17
C GLU A 211 8.49 -14.45 -9.99
N ALA A 212 8.53 -13.47 -9.09
CA ALA A 212 7.41 -12.56 -8.88
C ALA A 212 7.00 -11.87 -10.20
N GLN A 213 5.69 -11.72 -10.36
CA GLN A 213 5.03 -11.01 -11.45
C GLN A 213 4.36 -9.72 -10.94
N VAL A 214 3.88 -9.76 -9.70
CA VAL A 214 3.23 -8.65 -9.01
C VAL A 214 3.91 -8.46 -7.66
N LEU A 215 4.37 -7.25 -7.37
CA LEU A 215 4.98 -6.86 -6.11
C LEU A 215 3.95 -6.10 -5.27
N LEU A 216 3.67 -6.60 -4.07
CA LEU A 216 2.74 -5.99 -3.14
C LEU A 216 3.50 -5.14 -2.13
N VAL A 217 3.25 -3.83 -2.13
CA VAL A 217 3.98 -2.85 -1.31
C VAL A 217 3.01 -2.08 -0.40
N PRO A 218 2.41 -2.74 0.60
CA PRO A 218 1.57 -2.09 1.58
C PRO A 218 2.39 -1.16 2.47
N ALA A 219 1.87 0.03 2.80
CA ALA A 219 2.65 1.01 3.54
C ALA A 219 1.86 2.01 4.37
N ALA A 220 2.50 2.49 5.44
CA ALA A 220 2.12 3.69 6.17
C ALA A 220 3.21 4.77 6.06
N PHE A 221 3.57 5.16 4.84
CA PHE A 221 4.64 6.12 4.57
C PHE A 221 4.40 7.48 5.25
N THR A 222 5.46 8.06 5.84
CA THR A 222 5.38 9.37 6.48
C THR A 222 5.22 10.47 5.43
N LYS A 223 4.47 11.54 5.74
CA LYS A 223 4.19 12.64 4.80
C LYS A 223 5.45 13.25 4.15
N VAL A 224 6.47 13.58 4.94
CA VAL A 224 7.69 14.22 4.43
C VAL A 224 8.42 13.31 3.45
N THR A 225 8.61 12.04 3.82
CA THR A 225 9.34 11.11 2.94
C THR A 225 8.49 10.64 1.76
N GLY A 226 7.17 10.58 1.93
CA GLY A 226 6.23 10.23 0.88
C GLY A 226 6.22 11.25 -0.25
N LEU A 227 6.15 12.54 0.08
CA LEU A 227 6.23 13.65 -0.87
C LEU A 227 7.48 13.59 -1.76
N ALA A 228 8.61 13.12 -1.22
CA ALA A 228 9.87 13.08 -1.93
C ALA A 228 10.14 11.75 -2.66
N HIS A 229 9.69 10.62 -2.12
CA HIS A 229 10.22 9.30 -2.52
C HIS A 229 9.17 8.30 -2.97
N TRP A 230 7.90 8.43 -2.56
CA TRP A 230 6.92 7.35 -2.66
C TRP A 230 6.74 6.85 -4.10
N GLU A 231 6.25 7.70 -5.00
CA GLU A 231 6.03 7.32 -6.40
C GLU A 231 7.34 6.92 -7.09
N ILE A 232 8.42 7.67 -6.85
CA ILE A 232 9.72 7.45 -7.50
C ILE A 232 10.23 6.04 -7.19
N LEU A 233 10.23 5.64 -5.91
CA LEU A 233 10.71 4.33 -5.52
C LEU A 233 9.79 3.22 -6.06
N LEU A 234 8.47 3.39 -5.98
CA LEU A 234 7.53 2.39 -6.50
C LEU A 234 7.68 2.16 -8.01
N ARG A 235 7.79 3.25 -8.78
CA ARG A 235 8.04 3.16 -10.22
C ARG A 235 9.40 2.56 -10.53
N ALA A 236 10.44 2.90 -9.75
CA ALA A 236 11.74 2.27 -9.88
C ALA A 236 11.65 0.74 -9.68
N ARG A 237 10.95 0.27 -8.64
CA ARG A 237 10.72 -1.17 -8.44
C ARG A 237 9.99 -1.81 -9.62
N ALA A 238 8.93 -1.19 -10.12
CA ALA A 238 8.20 -1.71 -11.27
C ALA A 238 9.10 -1.87 -12.51
N ILE A 239 9.90 -0.85 -12.83
CA ILE A 239 10.77 -0.81 -14.01
C ILE A 239 11.93 -1.79 -13.88
N GLU A 240 12.70 -1.73 -12.79
CA GLU A 240 13.92 -2.53 -12.65
C GLU A 240 13.64 -4.02 -12.44
N THR A 241 12.44 -4.35 -11.97
CA THR A 241 11.98 -5.72 -11.82
C THR A 241 11.00 -6.16 -12.88
N GLN A 242 10.57 -5.30 -13.80
CA GLN A 242 9.52 -5.56 -14.81
C GLN A 242 8.37 -6.42 -14.24
N CYS A 243 7.82 -5.92 -13.15
CA CYS A 243 6.68 -6.48 -12.43
C CYS A 243 5.62 -5.40 -12.29
N TYR A 244 4.36 -5.80 -12.15
CA TYR A 244 3.38 -4.87 -11.59
C TYR A 244 3.74 -4.54 -10.15
N VAL A 245 3.42 -3.32 -9.71
CA VAL A 245 3.52 -2.91 -8.31
C VAL A 245 2.13 -2.47 -7.85
N ILE A 246 1.63 -3.09 -6.78
CA ILE A 246 0.36 -2.71 -6.13
C ILE A 246 0.72 -2.19 -4.73
N ALA A 247 0.57 -0.88 -4.54
CA ALA A 247 1.01 -0.19 -3.34
C ALA A 247 -0.17 0.44 -2.60
N ALA A 248 -0.77 -0.33 -1.69
CA ALA A 248 -1.84 0.13 -0.81
C ALA A 248 -1.26 1.00 0.31
N ALA A 249 -1.83 2.19 0.54
CA ALA A 249 -1.28 3.18 1.45
C ALA A 249 -2.24 3.60 2.56
N GLN A 250 -1.72 3.79 3.77
CA GLN A 250 -2.38 4.64 4.76
C GLN A 250 -2.34 6.10 4.28
N ALA A 251 -3.37 6.87 4.60
CA ALA A 251 -3.47 8.30 4.30
C ALA A 251 -3.98 9.06 5.52
N GLY A 252 -3.73 10.37 5.56
CA GLY A 252 -4.39 11.27 6.51
C GLY A 252 -3.83 11.23 7.92
N GLN A 253 -4.53 11.91 8.83
CA GLN A 253 -4.15 12.03 10.23
C GLN A 253 -4.72 10.85 11.02
N HIS A 254 -3.85 10.03 11.60
CA HIS A 254 -4.25 8.88 12.40
C HIS A 254 -4.53 9.26 13.86
N ASN A 255 -3.73 10.19 14.38
CA ASN A 255 -3.80 10.76 15.73
C ASN A 255 -2.97 12.04 15.76
N ASP A 256 -2.92 12.77 16.88
CA ASP A 256 -2.22 14.06 17.00
C ASP A 256 -0.74 14.07 16.56
N LYS A 257 -0.07 12.91 16.52
CA LYS A 257 1.38 12.80 16.29
C LYS A 257 1.75 11.97 15.04
N ARG A 258 0.78 11.44 14.31
CA ARG A 258 1.02 10.55 13.16
C ARG A 258 0.10 10.88 11.98
N GLU A 259 0.73 11.19 10.86
CA GLU A 259 0.09 11.45 9.57
C GLU A 259 0.78 10.62 8.48
N SER A 260 0.01 9.98 7.61
CA SER A 260 0.53 9.24 6.46
C SER A 260 0.27 9.96 5.14
N HIS A 261 1.19 9.74 4.19
CA HIS A 261 1.24 10.41 2.89
C HIS A 261 0.01 10.13 2.00
N GLY A 262 -0.56 8.93 2.09
CA GLY A 262 -1.56 8.43 1.15
C GLY A 262 -0.92 8.05 -0.18
N GLU A 263 -1.65 8.32 -1.27
CA GLU A 263 -1.24 8.04 -2.64
C GLU A 263 -1.11 6.54 -2.95
N THR A 264 -2.19 5.78 -2.77
CA THR A 264 -2.26 4.40 -3.26
C THR A 264 -2.10 4.34 -4.77
N LEU A 265 -1.21 3.46 -5.26
CA LEU A 265 -0.85 3.34 -6.67
C LEU A 265 -0.89 1.88 -7.15
N ILE A 266 -1.27 1.69 -8.40
CA ILE A 266 -1.05 0.47 -9.18
C ILE A 266 -0.20 0.86 -10.39
N ILE A 267 0.90 0.17 -10.62
CA ILE A 267 1.93 0.52 -11.61
C ILE A 267 2.21 -0.70 -12.48
N ASP A 268 2.27 -0.50 -13.79
CA ASP A 268 2.59 -1.55 -14.76
C ASP A 268 4.10 -1.88 -14.82
N PRO A 269 4.52 -2.98 -15.48
CA PRO A 269 5.93 -3.36 -15.63
C PRO A 269 6.81 -2.37 -16.40
N TRP A 270 6.21 -1.38 -17.06
CA TRP A 270 6.92 -0.29 -17.75
C TRP A 270 7.07 0.96 -16.87
N GLY A 271 6.51 0.95 -15.66
CA GLY A 271 6.53 2.07 -14.74
C GLY A 271 5.40 3.08 -14.98
N THR A 272 4.36 2.73 -15.73
CA THR A 272 3.17 3.58 -15.92
C THR A 272 2.23 3.40 -14.73
N VAL A 273 1.77 4.50 -14.14
CA VAL A 273 0.72 4.46 -13.11
C VAL A 273 -0.62 4.18 -13.81
N VAL A 274 -1.21 3.02 -13.53
CA VAL A 274 -2.47 2.55 -14.13
C VAL A 274 -3.65 2.55 -13.16
N GLY A 275 -3.39 2.73 -11.86
CA GLY A 275 -4.44 2.91 -10.84
C GLY A 275 -4.01 3.93 -9.80
N ARG A 276 -4.91 4.86 -9.46
CA ARG A 276 -4.69 5.93 -8.48
C ARG A 276 -6.05 6.47 -8.00
N LEU A 277 -6.15 6.86 -6.73
CA LEU A 277 -7.32 7.60 -6.24
C LEU A 277 -7.28 9.07 -6.70
N PRO A 278 -8.42 9.69 -7.03
CA PRO A 278 -8.46 11.09 -7.48
C PRO A 278 -8.00 12.08 -6.41
N ASP A 279 -8.27 11.78 -5.14
CA ASP A 279 -7.79 12.54 -3.99
C ASP A 279 -6.81 11.70 -3.17
N ARG A 280 -5.59 12.22 -3.03
CA ARG A 280 -4.50 11.60 -2.27
C ARG A 280 -4.88 11.27 -0.83
N MET A 281 -5.78 12.03 -0.21
CA MET A 281 -6.12 11.84 1.20
C MET A 281 -7.40 11.03 1.42
N SER A 282 -8.13 10.70 0.34
CA SER A 282 -9.44 10.04 0.44
C SER A 282 -9.33 8.59 0.90
N THR A 283 -10.33 8.10 1.64
CA THR A 283 -10.49 6.66 1.86
C THR A 283 -11.26 6.06 0.68
N GLY A 284 -10.73 5.01 0.06
CA GLY A 284 -11.33 4.39 -1.12
C GLY A 284 -10.48 3.28 -1.70
N ILE A 285 -10.78 2.86 -2.93
CA ILE A 285 -10.00 1.87 -3.68
C ILE A 285 -9.54 2.46 -5.02
N ALA A 286 -8.28 2.20 -5.38
CA ALA A 286 -7.82 2.27 -6.76
C ALA A 286 -8.10 0.93 -7.44
N ILE A 287 -8.58 0.94 -8.68
CA ILE A 287 -8.85 -0.27 -9.47
C ILE A 287 -8.02 -0.19 -10.74
N ALA A 288 -7.47 -1.32 -11.16
CA ALA A 288 -6.86 -1.48 -12.47
C ALA A 288 -7.08 -2.91 -12.98
N ASP A 289 -7.13 -3.04 -14.30
CA ASP A 289 -7.06 -4.32 -14.98
C ASP A 289 -5.59 -4.59 -15.33
N ILE A 290 -5.04 -5.70 -14.85
CA ILE A 290 -3.66 -6.12 -15.13
C ILE A 290 -3.63 -7.24 -16.15
N ASP A 291 -2.59 -7.25 -16.98
CA ASP A 291 -2.36 -8.26 -18.01
C ASP A 291 -0.99 -8.89 -17.82
N LEU A 292 -0.95 -10.19 -17.53
CA LEU A 292 0.29 -10.92 -17.34
C LEU A 292 1.08 -11.08 -18.66
N SER A 293 0.43 -11.03 -19.82
CA SER A 293 1.13 -11.06 -21.12
C SER A 293 1.92 -9.77 -21.40
N LEU A 294 1.54 -8.64 -20.78
CA LEU A 294 2.32 -7.41 -20.84
C LEU A 294 3.69 -7.60 -20.17
N ILE A 295 3.74 -8.36 -19.07
CA ILE A 295 5.00 -8.69 -18.39
C ILE A 295 5.94 -9.41 -19.37
N ASP A 296 5.44 -10.42 -20.07
CA ASP A 296 6.22 -11.19 -21.03
C ASP A 296 6.71 -10.31 -22.18
N SER A 297 5.83 -9.47 -22.74
CA SER A 297 6.21 -8.53 -23.81
C SER A 297 7.29 -7.54 -23.38
N VAL A 298 7.20 -6.99 -22.17
CA VAL A 298 8.21 -6.07 -21.63
C VAL A 298 9.55 -6.79 -21.42
N ARG A 299 9.52 -8.01 -20.87
CA ARG A 299 10.71 -8.84 -20.63
C ARG A 299 11.39 -9.28 -21.93
N GLU A 300 10.62 -9.51 -23.00
CA GLU A 300 11.15 -9.84 -24.32
C GLU A 300 11.85 -8.63 -24.96
N LYS A 301 11.17 -7.47 -24.98
CA LYS A 301 11.69 -6.23 -25.59
C LYS A 301 12.88 -5.64 -24.82
N MET A 302 12.91 -5.83 -23.50
CA MET A 302 13.98 -5.35 -22.63
C MET A 302 14.49 -6.51 -21.76
N PRO A 303 15.37 -7.38 -22.29
CA PRO A 303 15.75 -8.65 -21.64
C PRO A 303 16.80 -8.48 -20.54
N ILE A 304 16.52 -7.62 -19.55
CA ILE A 304 17.47 -7.29 -18.46
C ILE A 304 17.96 -8.54 -17.73
N ALA A 305 17.10 -9.57 -17.59
CA ALA A 305 17.46 -10.83 -16.95
C ALA A 305 18.67 -11.52 -17.62
N LYS A 306 18.76 -11.44 -18.95
CA LYS A 306 19.87 -12.01 -19.74
C LYS A 306 21.16 -11.20 -19.59
N HIS A 307 21.05 -9.92 -19.22
CA HIS A 307 22.17 -8.99 -19.12
C HIS A 307 22.71 -8.86 -17.68
N ARG A 308 21.99 -9.38 -16.68
CA ARG A 308 22.44 -9.37 -15.28
C ARG A 308 23.77 -10.11 -15.15
N LYS A 309 24.61 -9.58 -14.26
CA LYS A 309 25.84 -10.27 -13.86
C LYS A 309 25.59 -11.09 -12.60
N PRO A 310 26.09 -12.33 -12.52
CA PRO A 310 26.00 -13.13 -11.31
C PRO A 310 26.81 -12.48 -10.18
N VAL A 311 26.55 -12.87 -8.93
CA VAL A 311 27.23 -12.28 -7.76
C VAL A 311 28.74 -12.47 -7.84
N GLU A 312 29.20 -13.58 -8.41
CA GLU A 312 30.60 -13.95 -8.60
C GLU A 312 31.35 -12.94 -9.46
N PHE A 313 30.69 -12.37 -10.48
CA PHE A 313 31.28 -11.34 -11.34
C PHE A 313 31.74 -10.13 -10.52
N TRP A 314 30.92 -9.73 -9.54
CA TRP A 314 31.20 -8.58 -8.68
C TRP A 314 32.28 -8.88 -7.64
N LYS A 315 32.36 -10.12 -7.14
CA LYS A 315 33.44 -10.55 -6.24
C LYS A 315 34.81 -10.48 -6.91
N SER A 316 34.90 -10.82 -8.20
CA SER A 316 36.15 -10.72 -8.97
C SER A 316 36.47 -9.30 -9.45
N ALA A 317 35.47 -8.42 -9.52
CA ALA A 317 35.62 -7.02 -9.92
C ALA A 317 35.93 -6.08 -8.74
N SER A 318 36.20 -6.66 -7.56
CA SER A 318 36.63 -5.92 -6.36
C SER A 318 37.98 -5.25 -6.64
N LEU A 319 38.05 -3.94 -6.45
CA LEU A 319 39.30 -3.18 -6.34
C LEU A 319 40.08 -3.59 -5.09
#